data_AF-A0A820MDE4-F1
#
_entry.id   AF-A0A820MDE4-F1
#
_cell.length_a   1.000
_cell.length_b   1.000
_cell.length_c   1.000
_cell.angle_alpha   90.00
_cell.angle_beta   90.00
_cell.angle_gamma   90.00
#
_symmetry.space_group_name_H-M   'P 1'
#
loop_
_entity.id
_entity.type
_entity.pdbx_description
1 polymer ?
#
loop_
_entity_poly.entity_id
_entity_poly.type
_entity_poly.pdbx_seq_one_letter_code
_entity_poly.pdbx_strand_id
1 'polypeptide(L)'
;MYSMFLGTGRKKPLFDHKLWNIHDRVITATPRSNNSVEGWHNAFANRVSICHPSIVKLTEKIRREQSKFEVNMAKILQGHIIKTKKACYRRLDERITRLANAFDSSGLDEFLKNMAANCNDKLDSVEFISY
;
A
#
# COMPACT_ATOMS: atom_id res chain seq x y z
N MET A 1 33.94 12.15 -38.47
CA MET A 1 34.17 10.83 -37.86
C MET A 1 33.39 10.81 -36.55
N TYR A 2 32.41 9.91 -36.41
CA TYR A 2 31.34 9.99 -35.40
C TYR A 2 31.85 9.86 -33.95
N SER A 3 31.51 10.83 -33.09
CA SER A 3 31.74 10.73 -31.65
C SER A 3 30.70 9.79 -31.05
N MET A 4 31.14 8.63 -30.59
CA MET A 4 30.32 7.66 -29.86
C MET A 4 29.89 8.29 -28.53
N PHE A 5 28.60 8.64 -28.39
CA PHE A 5 28.02 9.04 -27.11
C PHE A 5 27.99 7.81 -26.19
N LEU A 6 29.12 7.46 -25.59
CA LEU A 6 29.15 6.58 -24.43
C LEU A 6 28.46 7.36 -23.30
N GLY A 7 27.19 7.04 -23.06
CA GLY A 7 26.38 7.66 -22.01
C GLY A 7 27.16 7.70 -20.69
N THR A 8 27.17 8.86 -20.04
CA THR A 8 27.78 9.02 -18.72
C THR A 8 27.25 7.93 -17.78
N GLY A 9 28.17 7.18 -17.15
CA GLY A 9 27.82 6.04 -16.30
C GLY A 9 26.76 6.39 -15.25
N ARG A 10 25.99 5.37 -14.82
CA ARG A 10 24.85 5.55 -13.90
C ARG A 10 25.26 6.36 -12.67
N LYS A 11 24.75 7.60 -12.57
CA LYS A 11 24.97 8.45 -11.39
C LYS A 11 24.40 7.75 -10.16
N LYS A 12 25.12 7.85 -9.03
CA LYS A 12 24.64 7.35 -7.74
C LYS A 12 23.27 8.00 -7.45
N PRO A 13 22.25 7.21 -7.07
CA PRO A 13 20.92 7.76 -6.80
C PRO A 13 20.98 8.74 -5.62
N LEU A 14 20.11 9.75 -5.63
CA LEU A 14 20.00 10.75 -4.56
C LEU A 14 19.58 10.09 -3.23
N PHE A 15 18.83 8.99 -3.31
CA PHE A 15 18.36 8.23 -2.18
C PHE A 15 18.82 6.77 -2.28
N ASP A 16 19.03 6.13 -1.14
CA ASP A 16 19.40 4.72 -1.08
C ASP A 16 18.31 3.84 -1.72
N HIS A 17 18.72 2.78 -2.41
CA HIS A 17 17.80 1.80 -2.99
C HIS A 17 16.91 1.15 -1.93
N LYS A 18 17.39 1.01 -0.68
CA LYS A 18 16.59 0.52 0.45
C LYS A 18 15.35 1.36 0.72
N LEU A 19 15.40 2.67 0.43
CA LEU A 19 14.24 3.55 0.62
C LEU A 19 13.13 3.27 -0.40
N TRP A 20 13.50 2.93 -1.63
CA TRP A 20 12.56 2.67 -2.72
C TRP A 20 12.11 1.22 -2.79
N ASN A 21 12.84 0.30 -2.15
CA ASN A 21 12.51 -1.10 -2.14
C ASN A 21 11.39 -1.39 -1.13
N ILE A 22 10.36 -2.11 -1.59
CA ILE A 22 9.21 -2.52 -0.78
C ILE A 22 9.46 -3.91 -0.15
N HIS A 23 10.58 -4.56 -0.44
CA HIS A 23 10.96 -5.88 0.06
C HIS A 23 10.75 -6.01 1.58
N ASP A 24 11.34 -5.12 2.37
CA ASP A 24 11.27 -5.21 3.83
C ASP A 24 9.82 -5.04 4.33
N ARG A 25 9.00 -4.28 3.61
CA ARG A 25 7.57 -4.15 3.93
C ARG A 25 6.80 -5.43 3.65
N VAL A 26 7.13 -6.12 2.56
CA VAL A 26 6.54 -7.43 2.22
C VAL A 26 6.89 -8.45 3.29
N ILE A 27 8.15 -8.53 3.71
CA ILE A 27 8.60 -9.50 4.72
C ILE A 27 7.98 -9.21 6.08
N THR A 28 7.84 -7.95 6.47
CA THR A 28 7.21 -7.55 7.75
C THR A 28 5.68 -7.51 7.70
N ALA A 29 5.06 -7.96 6.60
CA ALA A 29 3.61 -7.89 6.36
C ALA A 29 3.01 -6.49 6.57
N THR A 30 3.79 -5.44 6.32
CA THR A 30 3.34 -4.05 6.42
C THR A 30 2.75 -3.57 5.08
N PRO A 31 1.83 -2.58 5.10
CA PRO A 31 1.26 -2.04 3.88
C PRO A 31 2.34 -1.52 2.91
N ARG A 32 2.26 -1.98 1.66
CA ARG A 32 3.16 -1.60 0.56
C ARG A 32 2.98 -0.15 0.12
N SER A 33 1.76 0.38 0.25
CA SER A 33 1.41 1.77 -0.03
C SER A 33 0.59 2.36 1.12
N ASN A 34 0.42 3.67 1.09
CA ASN A 34 -0.38 4.46 2.02
C ASN A 34 -1.88 4.53 1.66
N ASN A 35 -2.35 3.76 0.67
CA ASN A 35 -3.75 3.82 0.19
C ASN A 35 -4.80 3.67 1.29
N SER A 36 -4.52 2.90 2.35
CA SER A 36 -5.45 2.77 3.48
C SER A 36 -5.61 4.07 4.25
N VAL A 37 -4.51 4.82 4.42
CA VAL A 37 -4.47 6.12 5.09
C VAL A 37 -5.15 7.17 4.21
N GLU A 38 -4.84 7.19 2.91
CA GLU A 38 -5.50 8.07 1.94
C GLU A 38 -7.01 7.82 1.86
N GLY A 39 -7.41 6.54 1.81
CA GLY A 39 -8.82 6.14 1.84
C GLY A 39 -9.50 6.55 3.13
N TRP A 40 -8.83 6.45 4.27
CA TRP A 40 -9.36 6.94 5.54
C TRP A 40 -9.52 8.47 5.55
N HIS A 41 -8.51 9.22 5.11
CA HIS A 41 -8.58 10.68 5.00
C HIS A 41 -9.70 11.14 4.05
N ASN A 42 -9.84 10.51 2.88
CA ASN A 42 -10.91 10.81 1.95
C ASN A 42 -12.29 10.53 2.56
N ALA A 43 -12.45 9.37 3.18
CA ALA A 43 -13.71 9.02 3.86
C ALA A 43 -14.00 9.96 5.04
N PHE A 44 -12.98 10.41 5.77
CA PHE A 44 -13.13 11.37 6.86
C PHE A 44 -13.52 12.76 6.34
N ALA A 45 -12.84 13.26 5.31
CA ALA A 45 -13.18 14.53 4.66
C ALA A 45 -14.64 14.52 4.18
N ASN A 46 -15.07 13.43 3.55
CA ASN A 46 -16.46 13.23 3.14
C ASN A 46 -17.44 13.21 4.31
N ARG A 47 -17.06 12.70 5.49
CA ARG A 47 -17.90 12.71 6.70
C ARG A 47 -17.92 14.06 7.42
N VAL A 48 -16.84 14.82 7.36
CA VAL A 48 -16.80 16.20 7.85
C VAL A 48 -17.70 17.06 6.97
N SER A 49 -17.63 16.86 5.64
CA SER A 49 -18.46 17.51 4.61
C SER A 49 -18.45 19.05 4.66
N ILE A 50 -17.39 19.63 5.24
CA ILE A 50 -17.22 21.07 5.44
C ILE A 50 -15.78 21.41 5.09
N CYS A 51 -15.58 22.37 4.20
CA CYS A 51 -14.24 22.81 3.77
C CYS A 51 -13.45 23.47 4.91
N HIS A 52 -14.12 24.31 5.70
CA HIS A 52 -13.53 25.04 6.84
C HIS A 52 -14.40 24.92 8.09
N PRO A 53 -14.37 23.77 8.81
CA PRO A 53 -15.14 23.59 10.02
C PRO A 53 -14.59 24.46 11.15
N SER A 54 -15.46 25.03 11.99
CA SER A 54 -15.04 25.62 13.26
C SER A 54 -14.43 24.54 14.15
N ILE A 55 -13.54 24.93 15.07
CA ILE A 55 -12.86 24.00 15.99
C ILE A 55 -13.86 23.13 16.75
N VAL A 56 -15.00 23.68 17.16
CA VAL A 56 -16.07 22.93 17.85
C VAL A 56 -16.63 21.83 16.95
N LYS A 57 -17.04 22.16 15.72
CA LYS A 57 -17.58 21.19 14.75
C LYS A 57 -16.55 20.12 14.39
N LEU A 58 -15.29 20.52 14.21
CA LEU A 58 -14.20 19.57 13.94
C LEU A 58 -14.02 18.60 15.12
N THR A 59 -14.00 19.11 16.34
CA THR A 59 -13.87 18.31 17.57
C THR A 59 -15.01 17.29 17.69
N GLU A 60 -16.26 17.70 17.41
CA GLU A 60 -17.39 16.77 17.39
C GLU A 60 -17.22 15.65 16.35
N LYS A 61 -16.76 15.98 15.14
CA LYS A 61 -16.51 14.99 14.09
C LYS A 61 -15.40 14.02 14.50
N ILE A 62 -14.31 14.52 15.08
CA ILE A 62 -13.22 13.69 15.61
C ILE A 62 -13.73 12.74 16.70
N ARG A 63 -14.51 13.24 17.67
CA ARG A 63 -15.08 12.41 18.75
C ARG A 63 -15.97 11.28 18.20
N ARG A 64 -16.76 11.55 17.16
CA ARG A 64 -17.59 10.53 16.50
C ARG A 64 -16.74 9.47 15.81
N GLU A 65 -15.65 9.86 15.16
CA GLU A 65 -14.71 8.91 14.54
C GLU A 65 -13.98 8.07 15.58
N GLN A 66 -13.53 8.68 16.66
CA GLN A 66 -12.93 7.97 17.79
C GLN A 66 -13.90 6.93 18.36
N SER A 67 -15.16 7.30 18.59
CA SER A 67 -16.19 6.38 19.10
C SER A 67 -16.37 5.16 18.18
N LYS A 68 -16.36 5.35 16.85
CA LYS A 68 -16.41 4.23 15.89
C LYS A 68 -15.17 3.33 15.99
N PHE A 69 -14.01 3.93 16.17
CA PHE A 69 -12.76 3.20 16.33
C PHE A 69 -12.77 2.35 17.60
N GLU A 70 -13.22 2.91 18.72
CA GLU A 70 -13.36 2.21 20.00
C GLU A 70 -14.31 1.01 19.89
N VAL A 71 -15.44 1.16 19.19
CA VAL A 71 -16.36 0.03 18.91
C VAL A 71 -15.68 -1.07 18.11
N ASN A 72 -14.92 -0.71 17.08
CA ASN A 72 -14.16 -1.70 16.30
C ASN A 72 -13.08 -2.38 17.14
N MET A 73 -12.40 -1.62 18.00
CA MET A 73 -11.40 -2.15 18.91
C MET A 73 -12.01 -3.12 19.93
N ALA A 74 -13.15 -2.77 20.52
CA ALA A 74 -13.88 -3.67 21.41
C ALA A 74 -14.28 -4.97 20.71
N LYS A 75 -14.76 -4.90 19.47
CA LYS A 75 -15.05 -6.10 18.65
C LYS A 75 -13.81 -6.96 18.42
N ILE A 76 -12.66 -6.35 18.12
CA ILE A 76 -11.39 -7.08 17.95
C ILE A 76 -10.98 -7.76 19.27
N LEU A 77 -11.09 -7.06 20.40
CA LEU A 77 -10.81 -7.62 21.73
C LEU A 77 -11.74 -8.78 22.09
N GLN A 78 -12.98 -8.77 21.59
CA GLN A 78 -13.94 -9.88 21.71
C GLN A 78 -13.65 -11.04 20.73
N GLY A 79 -12.61 -10.95 19.91
CA GLY A 79 -12.23 -11.98 18.95
C GLY A 79 -12.96 -11.89 17.60
N HIS A 80 -13.74 -10.84 17.34
CA HIS A 80 -14.36 -10.65 16.03
C HIS A 80 -13.33 -10.29 14.96
N ILE A 81 -13.44 -10.95 13.80
CA ILE A 81 -12.60 -10.66 12.63
C ILE A 81 -13.18 -9.48 11.86
N ILE A 82 -12.51 -8.33 11.90
CA ILE A 82 -12.86 -7.16 11.09
C ILE A 82 -12.04 -7.17 9.79
N LYS A 83 -12.69 -7.43 8.66
CA LYS A 83 -12.04 -7.41 7.34
C LYS A 83 -12.03 -5.99 6.79
N THR A 84 -10.87 -5.33 6.83
CA THR A 84 -10.69 -3.96 6.31
C THR A 84 -10.27 -3.93 4.84
N LYS A 85 -9.60 -5.00 4.37
CA LYS A 85 -9.08 -5.11 3.00
C LYS A 85 -9.93 -6.06 2.15
N LYS A 86 -10.15 -5.72 0.87
CA LYS A 86 -10.78 -6.63 -0.09
C LYS A 86 -9.98 -7.94 -0.21
N ALA A 87 -10.69 -9.06 -0.37
CA ALA A 87 -10.08 -10.38 -0.41
C ALA A 87 -9.05 -10.55 -1.54
N CYS A 88 -9.28 -9.96 -2.71
CA CYS A 88 -8.32 -9.99 -3.84
C CYS A 88 -6.95 -9.43 -3.45
N TYR A 89 -6.90 -8.28 -2.78
CA TYR A 89 -5.64 -7.66 -2.37
C TYR A 89 -4.96 -8.38 -1.21
N ARG A 90 -5.72 -9.10 -0.37
CA ARG A 90 -5.15 -9.95 0.67
C ARG A 90 -4.48 -11.18 0.05
N ARG A 91 -5.17 -11.87 -0.86
CA ARG A 91 -4.60 -13.00 -1.61
C ARG A 91 -3.37 -12.61 -2.41
N LEU A 92 -3.38 -11.42 -3.03
CA LEU A 92 -2.22 -10.90 -3.72
C LEU A 92 -1.03 -10.68 -2.77
N ASP A 93 -1.25 -10.05 -1.62
CA ASP A 93 -0.18 -9.87 -0.63
C ASP A 93 0.37 -11.22 -0.17
N GLU A 94 -0.49 -12.21 0.07
CA GLU A 94 -0.09 -13.58 0.43
C GLU A 94 0.74 -14.25 -0.68
N ARG A 95 0.40 -14.06 -1.97
CA ARG A 95 1.20 -14.57 -3.10
C ARG A 95 2.59 -13.91 -3.15
N ILE A 96 2.63 -12.58 -3.06
CA ILE A 96 3.89 -11.81 -3.12
C ILE A 96 4.79 -12.12 -1.93
N THR A 97 4.22 -12.23 -0.73
CA THR A 97 4.97 -12.57 0.49
C THR A 97 5.58 -13.96 0.40
N ARG A 98 4.83 -14.95 -0.14
CA ARG A 98 5.36 -16.29 -0.38
C ARG A 98 6.53 -16.28 -1.37
N LEU A 99 6.40 -15.56 -2.49
CA LEU A 99 7.49 -15.45 -3.47
C LEU A 99 8.72 -14.76 -2.88
N ALA A 100 8.55 -13.70 -2.10
CA ALA A 100 9.65 -13.00 -1.45
C ALA A 100 10.38 -13.89 -0.44
N ASN A 101 9.64 -14.66 0.37
CA ASN A 101 10.23 -15.58 1.35
C ASN A 101 10.91 -16.80 0.70
N ALA A 102 10.43 -17.24 -0.46
CA ALA A 102 11.00 -18.39 -1.19
C ALA A 102 12.11 -18.00 -2.18
N PHE A 103 12.46 -16.72 -2.25
CA PHE A 103 13.46 -16.24 -3.20
C PHE A 103 14.85 -16.80 -2.90
N ASP A 104 15.45 -17.42 -3.91
CA ASP A 104 16.86 -17.80 -3.94
C ASP A 104 17.57 -17.15 -5.14
N SER A 105 18.83 -16.77 -4.91
CA SER A 105 19.69 -16.11 -5.89
C SER A 105 19.91 -16.92 -7.17
N SER A 106 19.80 -18.25 -7.11
CA SER A 106 19.92 -19.14 -8.27
C SER A 106 18.74 -19.05 -9.25
N GLY A 107 17.57 -18.62 -8.77
CA GLY A 107 16.29 -18.63 -9.51
C GLY A 107 15.77 -17.24 -9.89
N LEU A 108 16.66 -16.26 -10.10
CA LEU A 108 16.27 -14.85 -10.32
C LEU A 108 15.29 -14.67 -11.49
N ASP A 109 15.51 -15.35 -12.61
CA ASP A 109 14.65 -15.22 -13.81
C ASP A 109 13.21 -15.71 -13.53
N GLU A 110 13.08 -16.87 -12.88
CA GLU A 110 11.78 -17.42 -12.50
C GLU A 110 11.08 -16.54 -11.46
N PHE A 111 11.81 -16.03 -10.49
CA PHE A 111 11.29 -15.08 -9.51
C PHE A 111 10.73 -13.82 -10.19
N LEU A 112 11.48 -13.22 -11.11
CA LEU A 112 11.05 -12.00 -11.81
C LEU A 112 9.83 -12.26 -12.70
N LYS A 113 9.77 -13.40 -13.39
CA LYS A 113 8.60 -13.81 -14.19
C LYS A 113 7.35 -13.97 -13.32
N ASN A 114 7.47 -14.67 -12.18
CA ASN A 114 6.37 -14.88 -11.25
C ASN A 114 5.91 -13.57 -10.59
N MET A 115 6.84 -12.66 -10.28
CA MET A 115 6.51 -11.32 -9.78
C MET A 115 5.79 -10.47 -10.84
N ALA A 116 6.25 -10.49 -12.09
CA ALA A 116 5.61 -9.77 -13.19
C ALA A 116 4.17 -10.26 -13.43
N ALA A 117 3.93 -11.58 -13.38
CA ALA A 117 2.59 -12.14 -13.49
C ALA A 117 1.64 -11.60 -12.41
N ASN A 118 2.10 -11.50 -11.17
CA ASN A 118 1.31 -10.93 -10.06
C ASN A 118 1.04 -9.42 -10.21
N CYS A 119 1.92 -8.69 -10.92
CA CYS A 119 1.70 -7.28 -11.25
C CYS A 119 0.68 -7.10 -12.37
N ASN A 120 0.71 -7.94 -13.42
CA ASN A 120 -0.21 -7.85 -14.54
C ASN A 120 -1.64 -8.27 -14.18
N ASP A 121 -1.82 -9.20 -13.25
CA ASP A 121 -3.13 -9.61 -12.69
C ASP A 121 -3.94 -8.41 -12.10
N LYS A 122 -3.26 -7.29 -11.79
CA LYS A 122 -3.89 -6.03 -11.38
C LYS A 122 -4.29 -5.10 -12.52
N LEU A 123 -3.65 -5.16 -13.69
CA LEU A 123 -3.98 -4.26 -14.80
C LEU A 123 -5.39 -4.54 -15.34
N ASP A 124 -5.84 -5.79 -15.26
CA ASP A 124 -7.19 -6.19 -15.71
C ASP A 124 -8.29 -5.94 -14.67
N SER A 125 -7.93 -5.62 -13.42
CA SER A 125 -8.89 -5.41 -12.32
C SER A 125 -8.88 -3.99 -11.75
N VAL A 126 -8.12 -3.09 -12.35
CA VAL A 126 -8.01 -1.68 -11.99
C VAL A 126 -8.23 -0.82 -13.23
N GLU A 127 -9.43 -0.89 -13.80
CA GLU A 127 -9.98 0.31 -14.42
C GLU A 127 -10.07 1.39 -13.32
N PHE A 128 -9.16 2.35 -13.43
CA PHE A 128 -9.18 3.68 -12.84
C PHE A 128 -9.90 3.81 -11.48
N ILE A 129 -9.12 3.78 -10.40
CA ILE A 129 -9.42 4.66 -9.27
C ILE A 129 -9.14 6.08 -9.78
N SER A 130 -10.10 6.65 -10.51
CA SER A 130 -10.30 8.10 -10.49
C SER A 130 -10.78 8.43 -9.09
N TYR A 131 -10.09 9.39 -8.46
CA TYR A 131 -10.63 10.11 -7.32
C TYR A 131 -11.94 10.80 -7.70
#